data_AF-A0A916ZNJ0-F1
#
_entry.id   AF-A0A916ZNJ0-F1
#
_cell.length_a   1.000
_cell.length_b   1.000
_cell.length_c   1.000
_cell.angle_alpha   90.00
_cell.angle_beta   90.00
_cell.angle_gamma   90.00
#
_symmetry.space_group_name_H-M   'P 1'
#
loop_
_entity.id
_entity.type
_entity.pdbx_description
1 polymer ?
#
loop_
_entity_poly.entity_id
_entity_poly.type
_entity_poly.pdbx_seq_one_letter_code
_entity_poly.pdbx_strand_id
1 'polypeptide(L)'
;MRTALDAANGYMAVSNETDPAERVRRLEAWHPDVCYFDPLMQAEGSEALTLMIEGARAQFPGLAFRLHGTLLEVERRIEVWRPIQP
;
A
#
# COMPACT_ATOMS: atom_id res chain seq x y z
N MET A 1 -20.19 1.01 2.44
CA MET A 1 -19.27 0.66 1.33
C MET A 1 -17.99 1.46 1.55
N ARG A 2 -16.79 0.85 1.48
CA ARG A 2 -15.54 1.64 1.40
C ARG A 2 -15.42 2.23 0.01
N THR A 3 -15.01 3.48 -0.07
CA THR A 3 -14.67 4.17 -1.31
C THR A 3 -13.20 3.93 -1.67
N ALA A 4 -12.80 4.28 -2.89
CA ALA A 4 -11.38 4.27 -3.27
C ALA A 4 -10.54 5.25 -2.43
N LEU A 5 -11.13 6.37 -1.99
CA LEU A 5 -10.47 7.29 -1.09
C LEU A 5 -10.22 6.67 0.29
N ASP A 6 -11.17 5.89 0.82
CA ASP A 6 -10.99 5.15 2.07
C ASP A 6 -9.84 4.13 1.96
N ALA A 7 -9.74 3.45 0.81
CA ALA A 7 -8.64 2.51 0.54
C ALA A 7 -7.29 3.24 0.46
N ALA A 8 -7.21 4.36 -0.24
CA ALA A 8 -5.99 5.17 -0.34
C ALA A 8 -5.55 5.70 1.03
N ASN A 9 -6.48 6.18 1.85
CA ASN A 9 -6.19 6.61 3.22
C ASN A 9 -5.70 5.47 4.10
N GLY A 10 -6.32 4.28 3.98
CA GLY A 10 -5.88 3.08 4.70
C GLY A 10 -4.46 2.66 4.31
N TYR A 11 -4.13 2.68 3.02
CA TYR A 11 -2.77 2.44 2.54
C TYR A 11 -1.78 3.43 3.12
N MET A 12 -2.08 4.74 3.05
CA MET A 12 -1.20 5.78 3.61
C MET A 12 -1.00 5.63 5.11
N ALA A 13 -2.04 5.22 5.86
CA ALA A 13 -1.94 4.98 7.29
C ALA A 13 -0.99 3.81 7.60
N VAL A 14 -1.08 2.70 6.87
CA VAL A 14 -0.19 1.54 7.06
C VAL A 14 1.27 1.89 6.68
N SER A 15 1.49 2.54 5.53
CA SER A 15 2.84 2.89 5.07
C SER A 15 3.54 3.93 5.95
N ASN A 16 2.77 4.82 6.60
CA ASN A 16 3.31 5.84 7.49
C ASN A 16 3.36 5.43 8.96
N GLU A 17 2.76 4.31 9.35
CA GLU A 17 2.75 3.83 10.72
C GLU A 17 4.18 3.59 11.22
N THR A 18 4.51 4.18 12.36
CA THR A 18 5.84 4.08 12.98
C THR A 18 5.95 2.93 13.94
N ASP A 19 4.83 2.51 14.55
CA ASP A 19 4.79 1.40 15.49
C ASP A 19 4.59 0.07 14.73
N PRO A 20 5.56 -0.88 14.80
CA PRO A 20 5.43 -2.19 14.18
C PRO A 20 4.18 -2.98 14.59
N ALA A 21 3.81 -2.96 15.86
CA ALA A 21 2.67 -3.73 16.36
C ALA A 21 1.36 -3.14 15.85
N GLU A 22 1.25 -1.81 15.86
CA GLU A 22 0.09 -1.12 15.31
C GLU A 22 -0.03 -1.35 13.79
N ARG A 23 1.09 -1.44 13.06
CA ARG A 23 1.06 -1.73 11.62
C ARG A 23 0.48 -3.11 11.34
N VAL A 24 0.93 -4.13 12.07
CA VAL A 24 0.38 -5.50 11.96
C VAL A 24 -1.11 -5.47 12.23
N ARG A 25 -1.55 -4.83 13.32
CA ARG A 25 -2.97 -4.68 13.67
C ARG A 25 -3.80 -3.99 12.58
N ARG A 26 -3.25 -2.97 11.92
CA ARG A 26 -3.93 -2.30 10.80
C ARG A 26 -4.08 -3.22 9.58
N LEU A 27 -3.07 -4.06 9.31
CA LEU A 27 -3.07 -5.00 8.20
C LEU A 27 -4.01 -6.20 8.43
N GLU A 28 -4.36 -6.54 9.67
CA GLU A 28 -5.40 -7.55 9.97
C GLU A 28 -6.78 -7.19 9.39
N ALA A 29 -7.04 -5.90 9.16
CA ALA A 29 -8.29 -5.43 8.56
C ALA A 29 -8.29 -5.51 7.02
N TRP A 30 -7.20 -5.95 6.40
CA TRP A 30 -7.05 -6.11 4.95
C TRP A 30 -7.42 -7.53 4.53
N HIS A 31 -7.51 -7.75 3.22
CA HIS A 31 -7.70 -9.10 2.69
C HIS A 31 -6.47 -9.96 3.03
N PRO A 32 -6.63 -11.23 3.44
CA PRO A 32 -5.50 -12.11 3.77
C PRO A 32 -4.54 -12.28 2.59
N ASP A 33 -5.08 -12.34 1.37
CA ASP A 33 -4.30 -12.43 0.12
C ASP A 33 -3.94 -11.04 -0.43
N VAL A 34 -3.56 -10.09 0.44
CA VAL A 34 -3.09 -8.79 -0.03
C VAL A 34 -1.81 -8.96 -0.86
N CYS A 35 -1.80 -8.36 -2.06
CA CYS A 35 -0.62 -8.30 -2.90
C CYS A 35 -0.17 -6.85 -3.07
N TYR A 36 1.13 -6.63 -3.02
CA TYR A 36 1.78 -5.37 -3.30
C TYR A 36 2.79 -5.54 -4.41
N PHE A 37 2.83 -4.58 -5.35
CA PHE A 37 3.80 -4.55 -6.43
C PHE A 37 4.11 -3.11 -6.82
N ASP A 38 5.39 -2.75 -6.83
CA ASP A 38 5.93 -1.53 -7.43
C ASP A 38 7.25 -1.86 -8.17
N PRO A 39 7.89 -0.90 -8.86
CA PRO A 39 9.12 -1.17 -9.62
C PRO A 39 10.33 -1.66 -8.80
N LEU A 40 10.30 -1.53 -7.47
CA LEU A 40 11.39 -1.86 -6.55
C LEU A 40 11.06 -3.03 -5.62
N MET A 41 9.78 -3.26 -5.31
CA MET A 41 9.35 -4.17 -4.26
C MET A 41 8.07 -4.93 -4.62
N GLN A 42 7.97 -6.15 -4.11
CA GLN A 42 6.77 -6.98 -4.16
C GLN A 42 6.55 -7.70 -2.83
N ALA A 43 5.31 -7.93 -2.46
CA ALA A 43 4.93 -8.69 -1.28
C ALA A 43 3.58 -9.38 -1.46
N GLU A 44 3.46 -10.59 -0.93
CA GLU A 44 2.24 -11.40 -0.94
C GLU A 44 1.88 -11.81 0.49
N GLY A 45 0.68 -11.46 0.93
CA GLY A 45 0.22 -11.65 2.30
C GLY A 45 0.69 -10.55 3.26
N SER A 46 -0.05 -10.41 4.38
CA SER A 46 0.16 -9.34 5.37
C SER A 46 1.55 -9.39 6.03
N GLU A 47 2.12 -10.58 6.23
CA GLU A 47 3.44 -10.75 6.83
C GLU A 47 4.55 -10.21 5.91
N ALA A 48 4.56 -10.64 4.65
CA ALA A 48 5.52 -10.14 3.66
C ALA A 48 5.38 -8.63 3.45
N LEU A 49 4.14 -8.12 3.42
CA LEU A 49 3.88 -6.69 3.28
C LEU A 49 4.41 -5.89 4.48
N THR A 50 4.26 -6.42 5.71
CA THR A 50 4.82 -5.80 6.92
C THR A 50 6.33 -5.67 6.83
N LEU A 51 7.02 -6.76 6.53
CA LEU A 51 8.48 -6.80 6.41
C LEU A 51 8.99 -5.85 5.31
N MET A 52 8.28 -5.83 4.17
CA MET A 52 8.61 -4.94 3.06
C MET A 52 8.50 -3.47 3.46
N ILE A 53 7.39 -3.06 4.11
CA ILE A 53 7.20 -1.67 4.57
C ILE A 53 8.27 -1.30 5.60
N GLU A 54 8.61 -2.19 6.52
CA GLU A 54 9.66 -1.95 7.51
C GLU A 54 11.03 -1.75 6.85
N GLY A 55 11.40 -2.60 5.90
CA GLY A 55 12.62 -2.47 5.12
C GLY A 55 12.68 -1.15 4.34
N ALA A 56 11.58 -0.77 3.70
CA ALA A 56 11.49 0.52 2.99
C ALA A 56 11.66 1.70 3.96
N ARG A 57 10.98 1.69 5.09
CA ARG A 57 11.06 2.77 6.09
C ARG A 57 12.46 2.91 6.70
N ALA A 58 13.16 1.80 6.91
CA ALA A 58 14.54 1.80 7.41
C ALA A 58 15.52 2.49 6.44
N GLN A 59 15.26 2.44 5.14
CA GLN A 59 16.08 3.13 4.13
C GLN A 59 15.82 4.65 4.07
N PHE A 60 14.64 5.10 4.53
CA PHE A 60 14.20 6.49 4.42
C PHE A 60 13.74 7.06 5.78
N PRO A 61 14.64 7.16 6.78
CA PRO A 61 14.28 7.63 8.11
C PRO A 61 13.76 9.07 8.06
N GLY A 62 12.63 9.31 8.73
CA GLY A 62 12.01 10.64 8.83
C GLY A 62 11.17 11.07 7.62
N LEU A 63 11.08 10.25 6.57
CA LEU A 63 10.17 10.52 5.45
C LEU A 63 8.78 9.93 5.71
N ALA A 64 7.78 10.58 5.11
CA ALA A 64 6.38 10.14 5.14
C ALA A 64 5.73 10.34 3.77
N PHE A 65 4.83 9.43 3.42
CA PHE A 65 3.99 9.54 2.24
C PHE A 65 2.85 10.53 2.49
N ARG A 66 2.52 11.34 1.48
CA ARG A 66 1.34 12.21 1.49
C ARG A 66 0.49 11.89 0.28
N LEU A 67 -0.81 11.71 0.50
CA LEU A 67 -1.76 11.57 -0.59
C LEU A 67 -1.77 12.85 -1.44
N HIS A 68 -1.76 12.70 -2.77
CA HIS A 68 -1.78 13.80 -3.72
C HIS A 68 -2.74 13.50 -4.88
N GLY A 69 -3.39 14.54 -5.40
CA GLY A 69 -4.37 14.45 -6.49
C GLY A 69 -5.81 14.19 -6.03
N THR A 70 -6.74 14.25 -7.00
CA THR A 70 -8.15 13.88 -6.80
C THR A 70 -8.50 12.61 -7.57
N LEU A 71 -9.39 11.77 -7.04
CA LEU A 71 -9.74 10.48 -7.67
C LEU A 71 -10.28 10.65 -9.12
N LEU A 72 -10.95 11.77 -9.39
CA LEU A 72 -11.51 12.13 -10.70
C LEU A 72 -10.44 12.37 -11.79
N GLU A 73 -9.17 12.60 -11.42
CA GLU A 73 -8.08 12.80 -12.37
C GLU A 73 -7.45 11.48 -12.84
N VAL A 74 -7.66 10.38 -12.12
CA VAL A 74 -6.95 9.10 -12.33
C VAL A 74 -7.69 8.14 -13.28
N GLU A 75 -9.02 8.25 -13.38
CA GLU A 75 -9.84 7.36 -14.23
C GLU A 75 -9.52 7.47 -15.73
N ARG A 76 -8.88 8.54 -16.21
CA ARG A 76 -8.53 8.69 -17.64
C ARG A 76 -7.22 8.00 -18.06
N ARG A 77 -6.51 7.31 -17.16
CA ARG A 77 -5.19 6.72 -17.46
C ARG A 77 -5.05 5.22 -17.10
N ILE A 78 -6.11 4.58 -16.61
CA ILE A 78 -6.10 3.13 -16.31
C ILE A 78 -6.81 2.38 -17.45
N GLU A 79 -6.28 2.46 -18.68
CA GLU A 79 -6.71 1.58 -19.79
C GLU A 79 -5.75 0.40 -20.03
N VAL A 80 -4.67 0.29 -19.24
CA VAL A 80 -3.61 -0.71 -19.51
C VAL A 80 -3.29 -1.52 -18.26
N TRP A 81 -4.29 -2.18 -17.69
CA TRP A 81 -4.05 -3.41 -16.94
C TRP A 81 -4.18 -4.58 -17.94
N ARG A 82 -3.15 -4.81 -18.74
CA ARG A 82 -3.04 -6.06 -19.50
C ARG A 82 -2.44 -7.12 -18.56
N PRO A 83 -3.06 -8.29 -18.41
CA PRO A 83 -2.49 -9.37 -17.60
C PRO A 83 -1.13 -9.76 -18.17
N ILE A 84 -0.15 -9.96 -17.27
CA ILE A 84 1.13 -10.60 -17.61
C ILE A 84 0.77 -11.99 -18.16
N GLN A 85 1.05 -12.20 -19.44
CA GLN A 85 0.87 -13.50 -20.12
C GLN A 85 1.94 -14.48 -19.62
N PRO A 86 1.65 -15.80 -19.62
CA PRO A 86 2.29 -16.79 -18.74
C PRO A 86 3.79 -16.99 -18.94
#